data_AF-A0A3D8SDE3-F1
#
_entry.id   AF-A0A3D8SDE3-F1
#
_cell.length_a   1.000
_cell.length_b   1.000
_cell.length_c   1.000
_cell.angle_alpha   90.00
_cell.angle_beta   90.00
_cell.angle_gamma   90.00
#
_symmetry.space_group_name_H-M   'P 1'
#
loop_
_entity.id
_entity.type
_entity.pdbx_description
1 polymer ?
#
loop_
_entity_poly.entity_id
_entity_poly.type
_entity_poly.pdbx_seq_one_letter_code
_entity_poly.pdbx_strand_id
1 'polypeptide(L)'
;MIVQIIPTRYTVSGKVLYDCLEEKFGVGKVQVIELDDGENWKIQVPRELTDDEQIEVIRKCQKKRRARTSGSAHSPTSPISPT
;
A
#
# COMPACT_ATOMS: atom_id res chain seq x y z
N MET A 1 21.50 -0.90 -1.21
CA MET A 1 20.06 -1.22 -1.14
C MET A 1 19.95 -2.69 -0.78
N ILE A 2 19.05 -3.03 0.15
CA ILE A 2 18.84 -4.38 0.67
C ILE A 2 17.55 -4.92 0.07
N VAL A 3 17.56 -6.18 -0.36
CA VAL A 3 16.34 -6.86 -0.81
C VAL A 3 15.64 -7.43 0.42
N GLN A 4 14.40 -7.01 0.63
CA GLN A 4 13.54 -7.54 1.69
C GLN A 4 12.33 -8.22 1.07
N ILE A 5 11.84 -9.25 1.75
CA ILE A 5 10.70 -10.04 1.33
C ILE A 5 9.54 -9.70 2.25
N ILE A 6 8.44 -9.23 1.67
CA ILE A 6 7.20 -8.94 2.40
C ILE A 6 6.11 -9.91 1.95
N PRO A 7 5.48 -10.66 2.87
CA PRO A 7 4.43 -11.59 2.49
C PRO A 7 3.22 -10.88 1.87
N THR A 8 2.72 -11.40 0.75
CA THR A 8 1.53 -10.88 0.05
C THR A 8 0.28 -11.05 0.91
N ARG A 9 0.27 -12.04 1.82
CA ARG A 9 -0.81 -12.27 2.79
C ARG A 9 -1.20 -11.01 3.58
N TYR A 10 -0.25 -10.10 3.78
CA TYR A 10 -0.47 -8.85 4.51
C TYR A 10 -0.61 -7.62 3.60
N THR A 11 -0.27 -7.73 2.31
CA THR A 11 -0.11 -6.61 1.38
C THR A 11 -0.87 -6.83 0.07
N VAL A 12 -1.70 -5.85 -0.28
CA VAL A 12 -2.83 -6.09 -1.19
C VAL A 12 -2.46 -5.90 -2.67
N SER A 13 -1.49 -5.04 -2.96
CA SER A 13 -1.01 -4.81 -4.32
C SER A 13 0.38 -4.18 -4.26
N GLY A 14 1.27 -4.58 -5.17
CA GLY A 14 2.64 -4.06 -5.26
C GLY A 14 2.68 -2.55 -5.40
N LYS A 15 1.71 -1.95 -6.11
CA LYS A 15 1.58 -0.49 -6.22
C LYS A 15 1.27 0.19 -4.88
N VAL A 16 0.37 -0.38 -4.08
CA VAL A 16 0.04 0.16 -2.74
C VAL A 16 1.23 -0.01 -1.81
N LEU A 17 1.91 -1.15 -1.88
CA LEU A 17 3.11 -1.42 -1.11
C LEU A 17 4.22 -0.41 -1.45
N TYR A 18 4.48 -0.18 -2.73
CA TYR A 18 5.41 0.84 -3.21
C TYR A 18 5.07 2.22 -2.63
N ASP A 19 3.82 2.66 -2.75
CA ASP A 19 3.35 3.96 -2.28
C ASP A 19 3.53 4.12 -0.76
N CYS A 20 3.31 3.05 0.03
CA CYS A 20 3.54 3.07 1.48
C CYS A 20 5.02 3.14 1.84
N LEU A 21 5.86 2.38 1.13
CA LEU A 21 7.31 2.33 1.35
C LEU A 21 7.96 3.63 0.92
N GLU A 22 7.51 4.20 -0.19
CA GLU A 22 7.97 5.49 -0.71
C GLU A 22 7.64 6.62 0.28
N GLU A 23 6.46 6.59 0.90
CA GLU A 23 6.10 7.58 1.92
C GLU A 23 6.95 7.44 3.21
N LYS A 24 7.51 6.26 3.48
CA LYS A 24 8.36 6.01 4.65
C LYS A 24 9.84 6.34 4.39
N PHE A 25 10.36 5.97 3.23
CA PHE A 25 11.79 6.10 2.90
C PHE A 25 12.11 7.29 2.00
N GLY A 26 11.12 7.85 1.30
CA GLY A 26 11.25 8.88 0.30
C GLY A 26 11.24 8.34 -1.13
N VAL A 27 10.83 9.23 -2.05
CA VAL A 27 10.74 8.97 -3.49
C VAL A 27 12.07 8.49 -4.05
N GLY A 28 12.03 7.40 -4.82
CA GLY A 28 13.20 6.84 -5.50
C GLY A 28 14.17 6.04 -4.61
N LYS A 29 13.89 5.86 -3.32
CA LYS A 29 14.71 5.01 -2.43
C LYS A 29 14.26 3.56 -2.35
N VAL A 30 13.08 3.26 -2.89
CA VAL A 30 12.46 1.94 -2.82
C VAL A 30 12.14 1.44 -4.22
N GLN A 31 12.21 0.13 -4.42
CA GLN A 31 11.87 -0.52 -5.69
C GLN A 31 11.08 -1.80 -5.40
N VAL A 32 9.93 -1.98 -6.03
CA VAL A 32 9.22 -3.27 -5.99
C VAL A 32 9.68 -4.08 -7.19
N ILE A 33 10.27 -5.25 -6.96
CA ILE A 33 10.90 -6.08 -7.98
C ILE A 33 9.85 -7.04 -8.57
N GLU A 34 9.44 -8.06 -7.81
CA GLU A 34 8.56 -9.11 -8.34
C GLU A 34 7.83 -9.88 -7.23
N LEU A 35 6.75 -10.56 -7.64
CA LEU A 35 6.02 -11.55 -6.83
C LEU A 35 6.70 -12.90 -7.00
N ASP A 36 7.18 -13.48 -5.91
CA ASP A 36 7.59 -14.87 -5.86
C ASP A 36 6.31 -15.71 -5.71
N ASP A 37 5.92 -16.41 -6.79
CA ASP A 37 4.77 -17.34 -6.90
C ASP A 37 3.41 -16.82 -6.38
N GLY A 38 3.26 -15.50 -6.22
CA GLY A 38 2.05 -14.88 -5.66
C GLY A 38 2.00 -14.84 -4.13
N GLU A 39 3.00 -15.38 -3.43
CA GLU A 39 3.03 -15.46 -1.96
C GLU A 39 3.86 -14.36 -1.31
N ASN A 40 4.88 -13.84 -2.00
CA ASN A 40 5.82 -12.89 -1.41
C ASN A 40 6.20 -11.76 -2.38
N TRP A 41 6.18 -10.51 -1.90
CA TRP A 41 6.73 -9.35 -2.62
C TRP A 41 8.22 -9.19 -2.32
N LYS A 42 9.05 -9.21 -3.36
CA LYS A 42 10.44 -8.79 -3.27
C LYS A 42 10.52 -7.27 -3.46
N ILE A 43 11.01 -6.58 -2.43
CA ILE A 43 11.22 -5.13 -2.45
C ILE A 43 12.69 -4.81 -2.20
N GLN A 44 13.18 -3.75 -2.79
CA GLN A 44 14.48 -3.16 -2.52
C GLN A 44 14.28 -1.90 -1.68
N VAL A 45 14.94 -1.85 -0.53
CA VAL A 45 14.84 -0.76 0.44
C VAL A 45 16.25 -0.24 0.79
N PRO A 46 16.39 1.02 1.25
CA PRO A 46 17.71 1.57 1.56
C PRO A 46 18.32 0.95 2.82
N ARG A 47 17.49 0.41 3.72
CA ARG A 47 17.86 -0.30 4.95
C ARG A 47 16.85 -1.42 5.24
N GLU A 48 17.22 -2.38 6.07
CA GLU A 48 16.28 -3.36 6.60
C GLU A 48 15.22 -2.67 7.47
N LEU A 49 13.96 -3.06 7.23
CA LEU A 49 12.83 -2.76 8.10
C LEU A 49 12.84 -3.74 9.27
N THR A 50 12.66 -3.25 10.48
CA THR A 50 12.36 -4.11 11.64
C THR A 50 10.92 -4.62 11.59
N ASP A 51 10.59 -5.65 12.40
CA ASP A 51 9.23 -6.21 12.47
C ASP A 51 8.16 -5.14 12.75
N ASP A 52 8.43 -4.21 13.69
CA ASP A 52 7.53 -3.08 13.97
C ASP A 52 7.33 -2.21 12.73
N GLU A 53 8.40 -1.91 12.00
CA GLU A 53 8.31 -1.08 10.81
C GLU A 53 7.55 -1.76 9.67
N GLN A 54 7.70 -3.09 9.52
CA GLN A 54 6.92 -3.88 8.57
C GLN A 54 5.44 -3.86 8.94
N ILE A 55 5.10 -4.04 10.22
CA ILE A 55 3.73 -3.98 10.73
C ILE A 55 3.13 -2.60 10.47
N GLU A 56 3.87 -1.51 10.71
CA GLU A 56 3.41 -0.16 10.41
C GLU A 56 3.11 0.04 8.92
N VAL A 57 4.02 -0.39 8.03
CA VAL A 57 3.84 -0.30 6.57
C VAL A 57 2.60 -1.09 6.15
N ILE A 58 2.44 -2.31 6.65
CA ILE A 58 1.28 -3.17 6.39
C ILE A 58 -0.02 -2.49 6.84
N ARG A 59 -0.07 -2.01 8.10
CA ARG A 59 -1.25 -1.32 8.64
C ARG A 59 -1.61 -0.09 7.81
N LYS A 60 -0.60 0.67 7.40
CA LYS A 60 -0.77 1.87 6.57
C LYS A 60 -1.32 1.53 5.19
N CYS A 61 -0.79 0.48 4.54
CA CYS A 61 -1.28 0.01 3.25
C CYS A 61 -2.72 -0.51 3.32
N GLN A 62 -3.06 -1.25 4.37
CA GLN A 62 -4.44 -1.71 4.59
C GLN A 62 -5.40 -0.55 4.80
N LYS A 63 -4.98 0.50 5.54
CA LYS A 63 -5.76 1.72 5.73
C LYS A 63 -5.97 2.49 4.42
N LYS A 64 -4.89 2.66 3.61
CA LYS A 64 -4.95 3.30 2.28
C LYS A 64 -5.90 2.55 1.33
N ARG A 65 -5.91 1.21 1.37
CA ARG A 65 -6.87 0.41 0.59
C ARG A 65 -8.30 0.71 0.99
N ARG A 66 -8.62 0.65 2.29
CA ARG A 66 -9.98 0.91 2.79
C ARG A 66 -10.46 2.31 2.38
N ALA A 67 -9.60 3.32 2.52
CA ALA A 67 -9.93 4.69 2.14
C ALA A 67 -10.27 4.86 0.65
N ARG A 68 -9.58 4.14 -0.25
CA ARG A 68 -9.87 4.16 -1.69
C ARG A 68 -11.16 3.43 -2.06
N THR A 69 -11.53 2.37 -1.34
CA THR A 69 -12.77 1.62 -1.59
C THR A 69 -14.01 2.36 -1.04
N SER A 70 -13.85 3.19 -0.01
CA SER A 70 -14.94 4.00 0.57
C SER A 70 -15.21 5.33 -0.16
N GLY A 71 -14.51 5.62 -1.26
CA GLY A 71 -14.68 6.85 -2.05
C GLY A 71 -15.73 6.79 -3.16
N SER A 72 -16.52 5.72 -3.26
CA SER A 72 -17.65 5.60 -4.20
C SER A 72 -18.95 5.34 -3.45
N ALA A 73 -19.37 6.29 -2.62
CA ALA A 73 -20.73 6.35 -2.11
C ALA A 73 -21.02 7.77 -1.60
N HIS A 74 -21.12 8.74 -2.51
CA HIS A 74 -22.02 9.88 -2.36
C HIS A 74 -22.17 10.52 -3.74
N SER A 75 -23.12 10.01 -4.52
CA SER A 75 -23.82 10.91 -5.43
C SER A 75 -24.72 11.77 -4.54
N PRO A 76 -24.56 13.10 -4.49
CA PRO A 76 -25.59 13.95 -3.91
C PRO A 76 -26.79 13.88 -4.84
N THR A 77 -27.78 13.05 -4.51
CA THR A 77 -29.09 13.13 -5.15
C THR A 77 -29.67 14.49 -4.78
N SER A 78 -29.57 15.45 -5.70
CA SER A 78 -30.19 16.76 -5.56
C SER A 78 -31.68 16.59 -5.28
N PRO A 79 -32.29 17.38 -4.37
CA PRO A 79 -33.73 17.37 -4.18
C PRO A 79 -34.39 17.96 -5.42
N ILE A 80 -35.10 17.13 -6.18
CA ILE A 80 -35.97 17.61 -7.26
C ILE A 80 -37.29 18.04 -6.62
N SER A 81 -37.53 19.34 -6.56
CA SER A 81 -38.87 19.96 -6.48
C SER A 81 -38.74 21.30 -7.20
N PRO A 82 -39.42 21.45 -8.34
CA PRO A 82 -40.75 22.10 -8.36
C PRO A 82 -41.67 21.42 -9.40
N THR A 83 -43.00 21.56 -9.43
CA THR A 83 -43.92 22.70 -9.27
C THR A 83 -45.30 22.16 -8.89
#